data_AF-A0A2D6MX96-F1
#
_entry.id   AF-A0A2D6MX96-F1
#
_cell.length_a   1.000
_cell.length_b   1.000
_cell.length_c   1.000
_cell.angle_alpha   90.00
_cell.angle_beta   90.00
_cell.angle_gamma   90.00
#
_symmetry.space_group_name_H-M   'P 1'
#
loop_
_entity.id
_entity.type
_entity.pdbx_description
1 polymer ?
#
loop_
_entity_poly.entity_id
_entity_poly.type
_entity_poly.pdbx_seq_one_letter_code
_entity_poly.pdbx_strand_id
1 'polypeptide(L)'
;MANRKRSAEGDAEGTGAEPRCDLPARSFEGALEQLEETVGRLEEGEMPLEEALELFEVGVKLSGQCSATLEAAERRIEVLVAERDGDGFVSEPFDGDLGGHEADDGFGDEEEDFED
;
A
#
# COMPACT_ATOMS: atom_id res chain seq x y z
N MET A 1 39.48 -21.79 48.34
CA MET A 1 40.12 -20.62 47.69
C MET A 1 39.48 -20.52 46.30
N ALA A 2 38.37 -19.79 46.13
CA ALA A 2 38.29 -18.34 45.98
C ALA A 2 39.06 -17.80 44.76
N ASN A 3 38.28 -17.57 43.69
CA ASN A 3 38.34 -16.56 42.62
C ASN A 3 39.68 -16.16 41.98
N ARG A 4 39.66 -16.19 40.63
CA ARG A 4 40.10 -15.02 39.85
C ARG A 4 39.16 -14.75 38.66
N LYS A 5 38.54 -13.58 38.76
CA LYS A 5 37.72 -12.83 37.79
C LYS A 5 38.48 -12.52 36.48
N ARG A 6 37.79 -12.61 35.34
CA ARG A 6 37.72 -11.65 34.21
C ARG A 6 36.76 -12.26 33.16
N SER A 7 35.57 -11.74 32.94
CA SER A 7 35.25 -10.52 32.15
C SER A 7 35.61 -10.66 30.67
N ALA A 8 34.60 -10.96 29.85
CA ALA A 8 34.17 -10.24 28.64
C ALA A 8 33.15 -11.14 27.90
N GLU A 9 31.87 -10.78 27.72
CA GLU A 9 31.27 -9.81 26.78
C GLU A 9 30.95 -10.46 25.42
N GLY A 10 29.71 -10.26 24.96
CA GLY A 10 29.20 -10.62 23.61
C GLY A 10 28.65 -12.05 23.54
N ASP A 11 27.42 -12.35 23.15
CA ASP A 11 26.49 -11.60 22.31
C ASP A 11 25.07 -11.73 22.83
N ALA A 12 24.46 -10.58 23.06
CA ALA A 12 23.03 -10.42 23.12
C ALA A 12 22.49 -10.46 21.68
N GLU A 13 22.18 -11.65 21.16
CA GLU A 13 21.08 -11.77 20.21
C GLU A 13 19.80 -11.88 21.06
N GLY A 14 19.04 -10.83 21.33
CA GLY A 14 18.80 -9.69 20.45
C GLY A 14 17.80 -10.04 19.34
N THR A 15 17.03 -11.13 19.47
CA THR A 15 15.78 -11.23 18.73
C THR A 15 14.81 -10.26 19.41
N GLY A 16 14.80 -9.03 18.91
CA GLY A 16 13.83 -7.99 19.23
C GLY A 16 12.44 -8.46 18.86
N ALA A 17 11.88 -9.34 19.69
CA ALA A 17 10.46 -9.44 19.80
C ALA A 17 10.00 -8.13 20.45
N GLU A 18 9.34 -7.31 19.61
CA GLU A 18 8.12 -6.53 19.89
C GLU A 18 8.31 -5.00 19.70
N PRO A 19 7.31 -4.36 19.07
CA PRO A 19 6.06 -4.15 19.78
C PRO A 19 4.96 -5.05 19.24
N ARG A 20 4.33 -5.82 20.15
CA ARG A 20 2.89 -6.07 20.10
C ARG A 20 2.24 -4.70 20.14
N CYS A 21 2.09 -4.09 18.98
CA CYS A 21 1.13 -3.03 18.84
C CYS A 21 -0.21 -3.71 19.10
N ASP A 22 -0.81 -3.44 20.25
CA ASP A 22 -2.26 -3.36 20.34
C ASP A 22 -2.66 -2.36 19.24
N LEU A 23 -2.89 -2.85 18.01
CA LEU A 23 -3.01 -2.00 16.83
C LEU A 23 -4.24 -1.12 17.04
N PRO A 24 -4.06 0.20 17.25
CA PRO A 24 -5.21 1.07 17.30
C PRO A 24 -5.78 1.05 15.89
N ALA A 25 -7.11 0.96 15.75
CA ALA A 25 -7.85 1.18 14.51
C ALA A 25 -7.59 2.56 13.84
N ARG A 26 -6.58 3.32 14.29
CA ARG A 26 -6.09 4.57 13.72
C ARG A 26 -4.74 4.45 13.00
N SER A 27 -4.03 3.32 13.05
CA SER A 27 -2.83 3.14 12.23
C SER A 27 -3.23 2.75 10.80
N PHE A 28 -2.42 3.15 9.81
CA PHE A 28 -2.63 2.77 8.41
C PHE A 28 -2.78 1.24 8.26
N GLU A 29 -1.85 0.50 8.87
CA GLU A 29 -1.84 -0.97 8.84
C GLU A 29 -3.12 -1.57 9.43
N GLY A 30 -3.63 -1.01 10.55
CA GLY A 30 -4.86 -1.49 11.17
C GLY A 30 -6.12 -1.13 10.38
N ALA A 31 -6.13 0.02 9.69
CA ALA A 31 -7.22 0.39 8.79
C ALA A 31 -7.23 -0.47 7.51
N LEU A 32 -6.05 -0.83 7.01
CA LEU A 32 -5.88 -1.70 5.86
C LEU A 32 -6.33 -3.14 6.18
N GLU A 33 -5.91 -3.70 7.31
CA GLU A 33 -6.32 -5.04 7.75
C GLU A 33 -7.85 -5.15 7.90
N GLN A 34 -8.48 -4.14 8.52
CA GLN A 34 -9.95 -4.08 8.64
C GLN A 34 -10.65 -3.96 7.29
N LEU A 35 -10.04 -3.25 6.33
CA LEU A 35 -10.58 -3.14 4.98
C LEU A 35 -10.52 -4.48 4.25
N GLU A 36 -9.40 -5.19 4.34
CA GLU A 36 -9.23 -6.53 3.78
C GLU A 36 -10.24 -7.52 4.36
N GLU A 37 -10.44 -7.51 5.69
CA GLU A 37 -11.45 -8.34 6.34
C GLU A 37 -12.87 -7.98 5.85
N THR A 38 -13.19 -6.69 5.77
CA THR A 38 -14.50 -6.21 5.32
C THR A 38 -14.78 -6.64 3.87
N VAL A 39 -13.80 -6.51 2.98
CA VAL A 39 -13.91 -6.93 1.58
C VAL A 39 -14.04 -8.45 1.50
N GLY A 40 -13.23 -9.21 2.23
CA GLY A 40 -13.32 -10.67 2.27
C GLY A 40 -14.72 -11.15 2.68
N ARG A 41 -15.31 -10.53 3.71
CA ARG A 41 -16.69 -10.83 4.12
C ARG A 41 -17.71 -10.49 3.02
N LEU A 42 -17.55 -9.37 2.33
CA LEU A 42 -18.43 -8.99 1.21
C LEU A 42 -18.32 -9.97 0.03
N GLU A 43 -17.13 -10.51 -0.23
CA GLU A 43 -16.88 -11.50 -1.29
C GLU A 43 -17.47 -12.88 -0.98
N GLU A 44 -17.57 -13.27 0.30
CA GLU A 44 -18.22 -14.52 0.71
C GLU A 44 -19.71 -14.55 0.35
N GLY A 45 -20.39 -13.41 0.37
CA GLY A 45 -21.75 -13.26 -0.16
C GLY A 45 -22.87 -13.99 0.62
N GLU A 46 -22.58 -14.59 1.79
CA GLU A 46 -23.56 -15.33 2.61
C GLU A 46 -24.38 -14.46 3.57
N MET A 47 -24.41 -13.14 3.38
CA MET A 47 -25.04 -12.18 4.28
C MET A 47 -26.30 -11.51 3.71
N PRO A 48 -27.23 -11.05 4.56
CA PRO A 48 -28.38 -10.27 4.11
C PRO A 48 -27.95 -8.92 3.53
N LEU A 49 -28.76 -8.38 2.61
CA LEU A 49 -28.48 -7.11 1.91
C LEU A 49 -28.20 -5.95 2.86
N GLU A 50 -28.95 -5.83 3.95
CA GLU A 50 -28.76 -4.78 4.94
C GLU A 50 -27.34 -4.81 5.55
N GLU A 51 -26.85 -6.01 5.90
CA GLU A 51 -25.52 -6.20 6.47
C GLU A 51 -24.42 -5.94 5.44
N ALA A 52 -24.64 -6.34 4.18
CA ALA A 52 -23.73 -6.02 3.09
C ALA A 52 -23.61 -4.51 2.86
N LEU A 53 -24.71 -3.76 2.97
CA LEU A 53 -24.69 -2.30 2.85
C LEU A 53 -23.94 -1.64 4.02
N GLU A 54 -24.14 -2.12 5.25
CA GLU A 54 -23.39 -1.65 6.42
C GLU A 54 -21.88 -1.88 6.26
N LEU A 55 -21.48 -3.09 5.85
CA LEU A 55 -20.07 -3.42 5.61
C LEU A 55 -19.49 -2.60 4.46
N PHE A 56 -20.26 -2.38 3.39
CA PHE A 56 -19.82 -1.52 2.30
C PHE A 56 -19.55 -0.08 2.77
N GLU A 57 -20.43 0.50 3.59
CA GLU A 57 -20.19 1.83 4.16
C GLU A 57 -18.92 1.88 5.02
N VAL A 58 -18.68 0.82 5.80
CA VAL A 58 -17.46 0.69 6.61
C VAL A 58 -16.23 0.61 5.70
N GLY A 59 -16.26 -0.22 4.66
CA GLY A 59 -15.19 -0.35 3.67
C GLY A 59 -14.86 0.97 2.98
N VAL A 60 -15.88 1.74 2.57
CA VAL A 60 -15.68 3.08 1.98
C VAL A 60 -15.01 4.03 2.96
N LYS A 61 -15.40 4.01 4.24
CA LYS A 61 -14.78 4.85 5.28
C LYS A 61 -13.33 4.45 5.53
N LEU A 62 -13.02 3.16 5.58
CA LEU A 62 -11.66 2.64 5.78
C LEU A 62 -10.75 3.00 4.59
N SER A 63 -11.24 2.80 3.37
CA SER A 63 -10.53 3.20 2.14
C SER A 63 -10.18 4.70 2.15
N GLY A 64 -11.16 5.56 2.48
CA GLY A 64 -10.92 7.01 2.61
C GLY A 64 -9.90 7.37 3.69
N GLN A 65 -9.87 6.64 4.81
CA GLN A 65 -8.88 6.84 5.87
C GLN A 65 -7.46 6.45 5.41
N CYS A 66 -7.33 5.34 4.68
CA CYS A 66 -6.05 4.91 4.11
C CYS A 66 -5.50 5.97 3.15
N SER A 67 -6.32 6.45 2.21
CA SER A 67 -5.93 7.51 1.27
C SER A 67 -5.50 8.79 1.99
N ALA A 68 -6.31 9.26 2.96
CA ALA A 68 -5.97 10.46 3.72
C ALA A 68 -4.65 10.33 4.50
N THR A 69 -4.35 9.13 4.99
CA THR A 69 -3.10 8.86 5.71
C THR A 69 -1.90 8.91 4.77
N LEU A 70 -2.02 8.35 3.57
CA LEU A 70 -0.98 8.40 2.55
C LEU A 70 -0.74 9.84 2.05
N GLU A 71 -1.80 10.59 1.76
CA GLU A 71 -1.70 12.01 1.37
C GLU A 71 -1.00 12.85 2.46
N ALA A 72 -1.30 12.59 3.73
CA ALA A 72 -0.66 13.29 4.84
C ALA A 72 0.84 12.95 4.94
N ALA A 73 1.20 11.69 4.67
CA ALA A 73 2.59 11.25 4.64
C ALA A 73 3.35 11.88 3.45
N GLU A 74 2.76 11.88 2.25
CA GLU A 74 3.31 12.50 1.05
C GLU A 74 3.58 14.00 1.27
N ARG A 75 2.57 14.75 1.73
CA ARG A 75 2.73 16.18 2.03
C ARG A 75 3.84 16.44 3.05
N ARG A 76 4.00 15.56 4.04
CA ARG A 76 5.06 15.70 5.03
C ARG A 76 6.44 15.47 4.43
N ILE A 77 6.57 14.53 3.49
CA ILE A 77 7.81 14.30 2.74
C ILE A 77 8.12 15.53 1.87
N GLU A 78 7.13 16.06 1.15
CA GLU A 78 7.30 17.26 0.32
C GLU A 78 7.85 18.45 1.12
N VAL A 79 7.26 18.73 2.29
CA VAL A 79 7.74 19.80 3.18
C VAL A 79 9.19 19.56 3.62
N LEU A 80 9.51 18.34 4.08
CA LEU A 80 10.86 18.00 4.55
C LEU A 80 11.92 18.09 3.44
N VAL A 81 11.55 17.76 2.20
CA VAL A 81 12.44 17.86 1.03
C VAL A 81 12.60 19.32 0.62
N ALA A 82 11.52 20.11 0.60
CA ALA A 82 11.57 21.53 0.28
C ALA A 82 12.42 22.33 1.28
N GLU A 83 12.38 21.98 2.57
CA GLU A 83 13.22 22.57 3.62
C GLU A 83 14.71 22.21 3.48
N ARG A 84 15.03 21.05 2.87
CA ARG A 84 16.41 20.55 2.75
C ARG A 84 17.15 21.10 1.54
N ASP A 85 16.49 21.19 0.38
CA ASP A 85 17.21 21.40 -0.89
C ASP A 85 17.09 22.81 -1.48
N GLY A 86 16.21 23.69 -0.99
CA GLY A 86 16.14 25.10 -1.45
C GLY A 86 15.74 25.30 -2.93
N ASP A 87 15.68 24.22 -3.71
CA ASP A 87 15.21 24.15 -5.09
C ASP A 87 13.97 23.25 -5.10
N GLY A 88 12.82 23.84 -5.41
CA GLY A 88 11.50 23.23 -5.28
C GLY A 88 11.35 21.98 -6.13
N PHE A 89 11.08 20.85 -5.49
CA PHE A 89 10.64 19.64 -6.16
C PHE A 89 9.22 19.88 -6.69
N VAL A 90 9.00 19.64 -7.99
CA VAL A 90 7.67 19.70 -8.61
C VAL A 90 7.07 18.31 -8.51
N SER A 91 6.08 18.11 -7.63
CA SER A 91 5.22 16.92 -7.66
C SER A 91 4.22 17.08 -8.80
N GLU A 92 4.29 16.19 -9.79
CA GLU A 92 3.22 16.04 -10.78
C GLU A 92 2.23 14.98 -10.29
N PRO A 93 0.91 15.24 -10.40
CA PRO A 93 -0.10 14.25 -10.05
C PRO A 93 0.06 13.00 -10.92
N PHE A 94 0.05 11.83 -10.27
CA PHE A 94 0.13 10.56 -10.98
C PHE A 94 -1.25 10.22 -11.56
N ASP A 95 -1.47 10.55 -12.84
CA ASP A 95 -2.76 10.38 -13.53
C ASP A 95 -3.09 8.94 -13.96
N GLY A 96 -2.24 7.95 -13.65
CA GLY A 96 -2.54 6.51 -13.83
C GLY A 96 -2.79 6.01 -15.26
N ASP A 97 -2.91 6.89 -16.25
CA ASP A 97 -3.09 6.58 -17.66
C ASP A 97 -1.74 6.22 -18.30
N LEU A 98 -1.20 5.04 -17.94
CA LEU A 98 -0.20 4.39 -18.77
C LEU A 98 -0.96 3.75 -19.94
N GLY A 99 -1.16 4.57 -20.98
CA GLY A 99 -1.85 4.24 -22.21
C GLY A 99 -1.57 2.80 -22.65
N GLY A 100 -2.66 2.05 -22.80
CA GLY A 100 -2.64 0.76 -23.46
C GLY A 100 -1.87 0.91 -24.76
N HIS A 101 -0.76 0.18 -24.86
CA HIS A 101 -0.12 -0.11 -26.13
C HIS A 101 -1.20 -0.80 -26.97
N GLU A 102 -1.91 -0.01 -27.77
CA GLU A 102 -2.75 -0.51 -28.86
C GLU A 102 -1.82 -1.40 -29.67
N ALA A 103 -1.99 -2.70 -29.51
CA ALA A 103 -1.34 -3.67 -30.37
C ALA A 103 -1.78 -3.30 -31.77
N ASP A 104 -0.80 -2.87 -32.57
CA ASP A 104 -0.87 -2.71 -34.00
C ASP A 104 -1.47 -4.00 -34.58
N ASP A 105 -2.79 -3.99 -34.82
CA ASP A 105 -3.50 -5.00 -35.61
C ASP A 105 -3.13 -4.76 -37.08
N GLY A 106 -1.84 -4.93 -37.40
CA GLY A 106 -1.31 -4.96 -38.74
C GLY A 106 -1.74 -6.24 -39.45
N PHE A 107 -3.04 -6.37 -39.73
CA PHE A 107 -3.55 -7.29 -40.75
C PHE A 107 -3.16 -6.72 -42.12
N GLY A 108 -1.91 -6.98 -42.52
CA GLY A 108 -1.45 -6.79 -43.88
C GLY A 108 -2.14 -7.80 -44.78
N ASP A 109 -3.19 -7.36 -45.44
CA ASP A 109 -3.87 -8.02 -46.54
C ASP A 109 -2.83 -8.25 -47.66
N GLU A 110 -2.25 -9.46 -47.70
CA GLU A 110 -1.43 -9.93 -48.82
C GLU A 110 -2.37 -10.27 -49.99
N GLU A 111 -2.82 -9.24 -50.71
CA GLU A 111 -3.38 -9.39 -52.05
C GLU A 111 -2.25 -9.78 -53.03
N GLU A 112 -1.90 -11.07 -53.05
CA GLU A 112 -1.22 -11.67 -54.20
C GLU A 112 -2.26 -12.09 -55.25
N ASP A 113 -2.84 -11.12 -55.94
CA ASP A 113 -3.49 -11.34 -57.24
C ASP A 113 -2.41 -11.21 -58.33
N PHE A 114 -1.73 -12.32 -58.61
CA PHE A 114 -0.84 -12.46 -59.77
C PHE A 114 -1.51 -13.39 -60.80
N GLU A 115 -2.30 -12.81 -61.71
CA GLU A 115 -2.75 -13.46 -62.95
C GLU A 115 -1.97 -12.92 -64.17
N ASP A 116 -1.34 -13.88 -64.88
CA ASP A 116 -0.72 -13.95 -66.24
C ASP A 116 0.19 -12.81 -66.78
#